data_AF-A0A158Q5J1-F1
#
_entry.id   AF-A0A158Q5J1-F1
#
_cell.length_a   1.000
_cell.length_b   1.000
_cell.length_c   1.000
_cell.angle_alpha   90.00
_cell.angle_beta   90.00
_cell.angle_gamma   90.00
#
_symmetry.space_group_name_H-M   'P 1'
#
loop_
_entity.id
_entity.type
_entity.pdbx_description
1 polymer ?
#
loop_
_entity_poly.entity_id
_entity_poly.type
_entity_poly.pdbx_seq_one_letter_code
_entity_poly.pdbx_strand_id
1 'polypeptide(L)'
;MLAIITGKFAGGPGSRKGIIIGELATQFNFTSLNIENIIFDHLANKLSIAEHQCLNIQKLIEDDPTLITLEWVLSEMAKEILANINNKFIIDIIPNLLSILKSDSFCKKDQTPILEKFEREFPIICAMHINVVDEIMFTDEFIKNNNAGEIASSNLKQPKNDEYNEKYFKIRIEKYCKCSLPFIEYFEKSNRIVRLNICSLTTTREIIENLKKIFVSIGFSKCKNDTKTILFAYDELQLVDIDLTPYKFERIYLNDVVNNDTNSLAFKLNLLRKHINMLVTERSNFLVFLGDIGDVSNKATRTRARIDT
;
A
#
# COMPACT_ATOMS: atom_id res chain seq x y z
N MET A 1 -6.41 -3.05 -13.42
CA MET A 1 -6.44 -3.00 -11.94
C MET A 1 -5.59 -4.14 -11.37
N LEU A 2 -4.98 -4.00 -10.20
CA LEU A 2 -4.34 -5.10 -9.48
C LEU A 2 -5.20 -5.43 -8.25
N ALA A 3 -5.67 -6.66 -8.13
CA ALA A 3 -6.23 -7.13 -6.86
C ALA A 3 -5.10 -7.78 -6.08
N ILE A 4 -4.88 -7.39 -4.84
CA ILE A 4 -4.02 -8.15 -3.94
C ILE A 4 -4.93 -8.96 -3.03
N ILE A 5 -5.01 -10.24 -3.35
CA ILE A 5 -5.63 -11.23 -2.48
C ILE A 5 -4.53 -11.82 -1.63
N THR A 6 -4.30 -11.22 -0.47
CA THR A 6 -3.37 -11.83 0.47
C THR A 6 -3.95 -13.14 0.95
N GLY A 7 -3.27 -14.24 0.61
CA GLY A 7 -3.59 -15.56 1.11
C GLY A 7 -3.10 -15.77 2.54
N LYS A 8 -2.79 -17.04 2.85
CA LYS A 8 -2.86 -17.78 4.14
C LYS A 8 -2.78 -17.04 5.48
N PHE A 9 -2.19 -15.85 5.54
CA PHE A 9 -1.97 -15.10 6.77
C PHE A 9 -2.34 -13.62 6.60
N ALA A 10 -3.62 -13.37 6.30
CA ALA A 10 -4.21 -12.03 6.33
C ALA A 10 -3.95 -11.37 7.70
N GLY A 11 -3.16 -10.31 7.69
CA GLY A 11 -3.06 -9.36 8.82
C GLY A 11 -2.07 -9.68 9.94
N GLY A 12 -1.33 -10.80 9.90
CA GLY A 12 -0.25 -11.02 10.85
C GLY A 12 0.97 -10.13 10.55
N PRO A 13 1.71 -9.58 11.54
CA PRO A 13 2.96 -8.85 11.31
C PRO A 13 3.96 -9.62 10.43
N GLY A 14 3.93 -10.97 10.52
CA GLY A 14 4.78 -11.87 9.74
C GLY A 14 4.49 -11.90 8.24
N SER A 15 3.25 -11.64 7.78
CA SER A 15 2.95 -11.67 6.34
C SER A 15 3.45 -10.44 5.60
N ARG A 16 3.77 -9.36 6.34
CA ARG A 16 4.27 -8.07 5.82
C ARG A 16 3.37 -7.49 4.72
N LYS A 17 2.09 -7.89 4.69
CA LYS A 17 1.08 -7.45 3.71
C LYS A 17 1.05 -5.94 3.56
N GLY A 18 0.89 -5.21 4.67
CA GLY A 18 0.79 -3.75 4.65
C GLY A 18 2.02 -3.06 4.06
N ILE A 19 3.22 -3.58 4.38
CA ILE A 19 4.49 -3.06 3.84
C ILE A 19 4.57 -3.34 2.33
N ILE A 20 4.23 -4.55 1.90
CA ILE A 20 4.23 -4.93 0.48
C ILE A 20 3.26 -4.04 -0.32
N ILE A 21 2.04 -3.84 0.20
CA ILE A 21 1.04 -2.98 -0.45
C ILE A 21 1.55 -1.53 -0.53
N GLY A 22 2.06 -0.97 0.57
CA GLY A 22 2.55 0.41 0.60
C GLY A 22 3.74 0.65 -0.35
N GLU A 23 4.67 -0.31 -0.42
CA GLU A 23 5.79 -0.26 -1.35
C GLU A 23 5.32 -0.38 -2.80
N LEU A 24 4.43 -1.32 -3.12
CA LEU A 24 3.89 -1.43 -4.48
C LEU A 24 3.12 -0.18 -4.89
N ALA A 25 2.30 0.37 -4.00
CA ALA A 25 1.57 1.61 -4.23
C ALA A 25 2.52 2.75 -4.58
N THR A 26 3.59 2.91 -3.81
CA THR A 26 4.59 3.96 -4.03
C THR A 26 5.37 3.74 -5.33
N GLN A 27 5.85 2.50 -5.56
CA GLN A 27 6.77 2.18 -6.66
C GLN A 27 6.09 2.14 -8.03
N PHE A 28 4.77 1.98 -8.10
CA PHE A 28 4.02 1.83 -9.35
C PHE A 28 2.83 2.80 -9.48
N ASN A 29 2.71 3.77 -8.57
CA ASN A 29 1.63 4.75 -8.48
C ASN A 29 0.25 4.06 -8.43
N PHE A 30 0.12 3.05 -7.57
CA PHE A 30 -1.21 2.49 -7.29
C PHE A 30 -1.92 3.30 -6.20
N THR A 31 -3.21 3.55 -6.41
CA THR A 31 -4.13 3.95 -5.35
C THR A 31 -4.56 2.70 -4.57
N SER A 32 -4.30 2.67 -3.27
CA SER A 32 -4.67 1.54 -2.42
C SER A 32 -6.12 1.63 -1.97
N LEU A 33 -6.89 0.56 -2.22
CA LEU A 33 -8.21 0.37 -1.65
C LEU A 33 -8.14 -0.78 -0.65
N ASN A 34 -8.57 -0.53 0.58
CA ASN A 34 -8.66 -1.56 1.61
C ASN A 34 -10.14 -1.75 1.98
N ILE A 35 -10.56 -3.00 2.04
CA ILE A 35 -11.96 -3.36 2.27
C ILE A 35 -12.50 -2.88 3.62
N GLU A 36 -11.68 -2.89 4.66
CA GLU A 36 -12.08 -2.46 6.00
C GLU A 36 -12.31 -0.95 6.00
N ASN A 37 -11.44 -0.17 5.35
CA ASN A 37 -11.63 1.27 5.20
C ASN A 37 -12.93 1.58 4.46
N ILE A 38 -13.18 0.92 3.32
CA ILE A 38 -14.44 1.08 2.57
C ILE A 38 -15.65 0.78 3.47
N ILE A 39 -15.60 -0.30 4.24
CA ILE A 39 -16.67 -0.64 5.17
C ILE A 39 -16.84 0.45 6.22
N PHE A 40 -15.79 0.86 6.91
CA PHE A 40 -15.89 1.84 7.99
C PHE A 40 -16.35 3.20 7.49
N ASP A 41 -15.77 3.71 6.40
CA ASP A 41 -16.07 5.02 5.85
C ASP A 41 -17.52 5.07 5.33
N HIS A 42 -17.93 4.09 4.53
CA HIS A 42 -19.25 4.11 3.90
C HIS A 42 -20.37 3.69 4.85
N LEU A 43 -20.10 2.81 5.82
CA LEU A 43 -21.09 2.41 6.82
C LEU A 43 -21.31 3.51 7.85
N ALA A 44 -20.24 4.21 8.27
CA ALA A 44 -20.36 5.41 9.11
C ALA A 44 -21.27 6.45 8.44
N ASN A 45 -21.00 6.74 7.15
CA ASN A 45 -21.80 7.68 6.36
C ASN A 45 -23.27 7.23 6.22
N LYS A 46 -23.50 5.96 5.91
CA LYS A 46 -24.86 5.41 5.75
C LYS A 46 -25.69 5.47 7.04
N LEU A 47 -25.04 5.32 8.19
CA LEU A 47 -25.69 5.29 9.50
C LEU A 47 -25.68 6.66 10.20
N SER A 48 -25.09 7.69 9.58
CA SER A 48 -24.87 9.01 10.19
C SER A 48 -24.12 8.91 11.53
N ILE A 49 -23.22 7.94 11.64
CA ILE A 49 -22.35 7.74 12.81
C ILE A 49 -21.06 8.51 12.55
N ALA A 50 -20.58 9.28 13.53
CA ALA A 50 -19.29 9.94 13.40
C ALA A 50 -18.16 8.91 13.18
N GLU A 51 -17.28 9.15 12.20
CA GLU A 51 -16.16 8.25 11.80
C GLU A 51 -15.37 7.70 13.00
N HIS A 52 -15.24 8.48 14.06
CA HIS A 52 -14.45 8.14 15.25
C HIS A 52 -15.08 7.05 16.14
N GLN A 53 -16.25 6.51 15.78
CA GLN A 53 -16.95 5.47 16.54
C GLN A 53 -16.79 4.07 15.93
N CYS A 54 -15.59 3.70 15.48
CA CYS A 54 -15.29 2.38 14.91
C CYS A 54 -15.79 1.22 15.80
N LEU A 55 -15.70 1.35 17.13
CA LEU A 55 -16.21 0.34 18.07
C LEU A 55 -17.72 0.10 17.94
N ASN A 56 -18.50 1.15 17.64
CA ASN A 56 -19.94 1.01 17.44
C ASN A 56 -20.24 0.30 16.12
N ILE A 57 -19.45 0.58 15.08
CA ILE A 57 -19.56 -0.10 13.79
C ILE A 57 -19.23 -1.59 13.93
N GLN A 58 -18.15 -1.94 14.63
CA GLN A 58 -17.77 -3.34 14.82
C GLN A 58 -18.86 -4.13 15.56
N LYS A 59 -19.41 -3.56 16.65
CA LYS A 59 -20.54 -4.17 17.38
C LYS A 59 -21.76 -4.34 16.49
N LEU A 60 -22.09 -3.34 15.68
CA LEU A 60 -23.22 -3.41 14.77
C LEU A 60 -23.06 -4.53 13.73
N ILE A 61 -21.85 -4.74 13.21
CA ILE A 61 -21.53 -5.85 12.29
C ILE A 61 -21.60 -7.21 13.01
N GLU A 62 -21.22 -7.25 14.29
CA GLU A 62 -21.36 -8.46 15.12
C GLU A 62 -22.83 -8.80 15.42
N ASP A 63 -23.65 -7.78 15.67
CA ASP A 63 -25.08 -7.91 15.97
C ASP A 63 -25.91 -8.22 14.71
N ASP A 64 -25.51 -7.68 13.55
CA ASP A 64 -26.13 -7.96 12.25
C ASP A 64 -25.07 -8.27 11.16
N PRO A 65 -24.65 -9.54 11.03
CA PRO A 65 -23.70 -9.96 10.00
C PRO A 65 -24.22 -9.79 8.56
N THR A 66 -25.52 -9.58 8.36
CA THR A 66 -26.12 -9.40 7.03
C THR A 66 -25.99 -7.98 6.50
N LEU A 67 -25.60 -7.05 7.38
CA LEU A 67 -25.44 -5.62 7.07
C LEU A 67 -24.38 -5.37 5.99
N ILE A 68 -23.36 -6.23 5.92
CA ILE A 68 -22.27 -6.16 4.96
C ILE A 68 -22.32 -7.37 4.05
N THR A 69 -22.48 -7.12 2.76
CA THR A 69 -22.32 -8.13 1.72
C THR A 69 -21.13 -7.82 0.84
N LEU A 70 -20.45 -8.85 0.32
CA LEU A 70 -19.35 -8.66 -0.63
C LEU A 70 -19.81 -7.88 -1.86
N GLU A 71 -21.05 -8.13 -2.33
CA GLU A 71 -21.66 -7.40 -3.42
C GLU A 71 -21.80 -5.90 -3.12
N TRP A 72 -22.21 -5.54 -1.90
CA TRP A 72 -22.26 -4.13 -1.48
C TRP A 72 -20.86 -3.52 -1.43
N VAL A 73 -19.89 -4.22 -0.83
CA VAL A 73 -18.53 -3.70 -0.70
C VAL A 73 -17.86 -3.48 -2.05
N LEU A 74 -18.02 -4.42 -2.98
CA LEU A 74 -17.53 -4.25 -4.36
C LEU A 74 -18.26 -3.11 -5.08
N SER A 75 -19.54 -2.87 -4.78
CA SER A 75 -20.26 -1.71 -5.31
C SER A 75 -19.72 -0.38 -4.76
N GLU A 76 -19.31 -0.32 -3.49
CA GLU A 76 -18.69 0.89 -2.94
C GLU A 76 -17.27 1.08 -3.51
N MET A 77 -16.49 0.01 -3.65
CA MET A 77 -15.20 0.06 -4.35
C MET A 77 -15.34 0.55 -5.79
N ALA A 78 -16.36 0.09 -6.52
CA ALA A 78 -16.64 0.54 -7.88
C ALA A 78 -16.84 2.06 -7.97
N LYS A 79 -17.49 2.68 -6.97
CA LYS A 79 -17.66 4.14 -6.92
C LYS A 79 -16.31 4.85 -6.76
N GLU A 80 -15.46 4.37 -5.87
CA GLU A 80 -14.09 4.90 -5.66
C GLU A 80 -13.23 4.79 -6.92
N ILE A 81 -13.37 3.66 -7.64
CA ILE A 81 -12.67 3.43 -8.91
C ILE A 81 -13.17 4.39 -9.99
N LEU A 82 -14.49 4.56 -10.12
CA LEU A 82 -15.08 5.49 -11.09
C LEU A 82 -14.69 6.94 -10.82
N ALA A 83 -14.61 7.33 -9.55
CA ALA A 83 -14.14 8.66 -9.16
C ALA A 83 -12.68 8.93 -9.58
N ASN A 84 -11.87 7.87 -9.72
CA ASN A 84 -10.46 7.96 -10.06
C ASN A 84 -10.09 7.02 -11.22
N ILE A 85 -10.87 7.03 -12.31
CA ILE A 85 -10.79 6.04 -13.40
C ILE A 85 -9.42 5.95 -14.10
N ASN A 86 -8.64 7.03 -14.06
CA ASN A 86 -7.30 7.09 -14.66
C ASN A 86 -6.21 6.49 -13.76
N ASN A 87 -6.54 6.18 -12.51
CA ASN A 87 -5.60 5.63 -11.56
C ASN A 87 -5.50 4.11 -11.73
N LYS A 88 -4.34 3.58 -11.37
CA LYS A 88 -4.15 2.14 -11.19
C LYS A 88 -4.48 1.85 -9.73
N PHE A 89 -5.20 0.76 -9.47
CA PHE A 89 -5.57 0.39 -8.10
C PHE A 89 -4.89 -0.88 -7.65
N ILE A 90 -4.63 -0.93 -6.35
CA ILE A 90 -4.16 -2.08 -5.59
C ILE A 90 -5.22 -2.36 -4.50
N ILE A 91 -5.93 -3.49 -4.60
CA ILE A 91 -7.08 -3.77 -3.73
C ILE A 91 -6.73 -4.83 -2.69
N ASP A 92 -6.80 -4.51 -1.41
CA ASP A 92 -6.77 -5.47 -0.30
C ASP A 92 -8.19 -5.91 0.03
N ILE A 93 -8.60 -7.03 -0.56
CA ILE A 93 -9.97 -7.55 -0.47
C ILE A 93 -10.21 -8.44 0.74
N ILE A 94 -9.16 -8.84 1.47
CA ILE A 94 -9.29 -9.77 2.60
C ILE A 94 -9.28 -8.97 3.92
N PRO A 95 -10.42 -8.87 4.63
CA PRO A 95 -10.49 -8.16 5.90
C PRO A 95 -9.66 -8.89 6.97
N ASN A 96 -9.10 -8.13 7.91
CA ASN A 96 -8.39 -8.66 9.06
C ASN A 96 -9.36 -8.91 10.23
N LEU A 97 -10.39 -8.07 10.35
CA LEU A 97 -11.38 -8.07 11.41
C LEU A 97 -12.31 -9.28 11.33
N LEU A 98 -12.43 -9.97 12.47
CA LEU A 98 -13.23 -11.19 12.59
C LEU A 98 -14.73 -10.96 12.35
N SER A 99 -15.28 -9.81 12.74
CA SER A 99 -16.71 -9.52 12.56
C SER A 99 -17.10 -9.46 11.08
N ILE A 100 -16.27 -8.82 10.24
CA ILE A 100 -16.48 -8.79 8.78
C ILE A 100 -16.34 -10.20 8.20
N LEU A 101 -15.33 -10.95 8.61
CA LEU A 101 -15.08 -12.32 8.12
C LEU A 101 -16.20 -13.31 8.48
N LYS A 102 -16.96 -13.05 9.54
CA LYS A 102 -18.12 -13.87 9.94
C LYS A 102 -19.36 -13.61 9.08
N SER A 103 -19.41 -12.53 8.30
CA SER A 103 -20.55 -12.29 7.42
C SER A 103 -20.63 -13.35 6.32
N ASP A 104 -21.83 -13.87 6.10
CA ASP A 104 -22.07 -15.02 5.23
C ASP A 104 -21.59 -14.78 3.80
N SER A 105 -21.62 -13.53 3.32
CA SER A 105 -21.18 -13.20 1.97
C SER A 105 -19.69 -13.46 1.72
N PHE A 106 -18.83 -13.27 2.74
CA PHE A 106 -17.39 -13.52 2.62
C PHE A 106 -17.03 -15.00 2.77
N CYS A 107 -17.92 -15.79 3.41
CA CYS A 107 -17.75 -17.23 3.59
C CYS A 107 -18.39 -18.08 2.47
N LYS A 108 -19.00 -17.48 1.44
CA LYS A 108 -19.53 -18.24 0.30
C LYS A 108 -18.39 -19.01 -0.37
N LYS A 109 -18.60 -20.33 -0.57
CA LYS A 109 -17.61 -21.23 -1.18
C LYS A 109 -17.24 -20.83 -2.60
N ASP A 110 -18.17 -20.24 -3.34
CA ASP A 110 -17.93 -19.78 -4.70
C ASP A 110 -18.21 -18.28 -4.82
N GLN A 111 -17.15 -17.52 -5.05
CA GLN A 111 -17.20 -16.08 -5.28
C GLN A 111 -17.19 -15.74 -6.78
N THR A 112 -17.14 -16.75 -7.66
CA THR A 112 -17.01 -16.59 -9.12
C THR A 112 -18.07 -15.65 -9.71
N PRO A 113 -19.39 -15.80 -9.45
CA PRO A 113 -20.39 -14.96 -10.10
C PRO A 113 -20.27 -13.47 -9.75
N ILE A 114 -19.87 -13.19 -8.50
CA ILE A 114 -19.72 -11.83 -7.98
C ILE A 114 -18.46 -11.19 -8.57
N LEU A 115 -17.35 -11.93 -8.61
CA LEU A 115 -16.09 -11.47 -9.18
C LEU A 115 -16.20 -11.28 -10.69
N GLU A 116 -16.83 -12.20 -11.42
CA GLU A 116 -17.07 -12.04 -12.86
C GLU A 116 -17.92 -10.81 -13.17
N LYS A 117 -18.96 -10.55 -12.36
CA LYS A 117 -19.78 -9.36 -12.53
C LYS A 117 -18.95 -8.08 -12.34
N PHE A 118 -18.12 -8.04 -11.31
CA PHE A 118 -17.25 -6.90 -11.05
C PHE A 118 -16.20 -6.72 -12.15
N GLU A 119 -15.57 -7.80 -12.61
CA GLU A 119 -14.53 -7.76 -13.64
C GLU A 119 -15.03 -7.36 -15.04
N ARG A 120 -16.32 -7.54 -15.34
CA ARG A 120 -16.91 -7.04 -16.59
C ARG A 120 -16.80 -5.51 -16.71
N GLU A 121 -16.89 -4.82 -15.59
CA GLU A 121 -16.77 -3.36 -15.52
C GLU A 121 -15.34 -2.93 -15.19
N PHE A 122 -14.66 -3.67 -14.31
CA PHE A 122 -13.34 -3.33 -13.79
C PHE A 122 -12.35 -4.50 -13.91
N PRO A 123 -11.67 -4.66 -15.06
CA PRO A 123 -10.77 -5.79 -15.29
C PRO A 123 -9.60 -5.86 -14.28
N ILE A 124 -9.43 -7.03 -13.66
CA ILE A 124 -8.34 -7.31 -12.74
C ILE A 124 -7.23 -8.05 -13.50
N ILE A 125 -6.00 -7.54 -13.42
CA ILE A 125 -4.85 -8.09 -14.16
C ILE A 125 -4.41 -9.41 -13.53
N CYS A 126 -4.19 -9.39 -12.21
CA CYS A 126 -3.85 -10.57 -11.45
C CYS A 126 -4.16 -10.40 -9.96
N ALA A 127 -4.17 -11.53 -9.27
CA ALA A 127 -4.17 -11.65 -7.82
C ALA A 127 -2.77 -11.99 -7.31
N MET A 128 -2.33 -11.36 -6.21
CA MET A 128 -1.07 -11.73 -5.57
C MET A 128 -1.29 -12.53 -4.29
N HIS A 129 -0.90 -13.81 -4.31
CA HIS A 129 -0.99 -14.72 -3.17
C HIS A 129 0.34 -14.79 -2.42
N ILE A 130 0.36 -14.24 -1.21
CA ILE A 130 1.51 -14.29 -0.30
C ILE A 130 1.43 -15.52 0.60
N ASN A 131 2.45 -16.38 0.54
CA ASN A 131 2.62 -17.57 1.36
C ASN A 131 3.79 -17.39 2.33
N VAL A 132 3.58 -17.65 3.62
CA VAL A 132 4.68 -17.69 4.60
C VAL A 132 5.13 -19.14 4.77
N VAL A 133 6.27 -19.52 4.17
CA VAL A 133 6.74 -20.92 4.04
C VAL A 133 6.83 -21.62 5.39
N ASP A 134 7.35 -20.94 6.39
CA ASP A 134 7.53 -21.49 7.74
C ASP A 134 6.19 -21.88 8.40
N GLU A 135 5.07 -21.33 7.90
CA GLU A 135 3.72 -21.59 8.40
C GLU A 135 2.92 -22.55 7.48
N ILE A 136 3.41 -22.87 6.27
CA ILE A 136 2.71 -23.77 5.32
C ILE A 136 2.61 -25.19 5.88
N MET A 137 3.68 -25.68 6.52
CA MET A 137 3.78 -27.04 7.09
C MET A 137 2.56 -27.38 7.96
N PHE A 138 2.12 -26.44 8.79
CA PHE A 138 0.99 -26.63 9.69
C PHE A 138 -0.38 -26.50 8.99
N THR A 139 -0.43 -25.81 7.85
CA THR A 139 -1.69 -25.58 7.12
C THR A 139 -2.09 -26.81 6.30
N ASP A 140 -1.13 -27.47 5.65
CA ASP A 140 -1.43 -28.64 4.82
C ASP A 140 -1.92 -29.82 5.67
N GLU A 141 -1.42 -29.97 6.89
CA GLU A 141 -1.96 -30.91 7.88
C GLU A 141 -3.41 -30.56 8.25
N PHE A 142 -3.72 -29.28 8.48
CA PHE A 142 -5.07 -28.84 8.85
C PHE A 142 -6.09 -29.00 7.71
N ILE A 143 -5.72 -28.69 6.46
CA ILE A 143 -6.61 -28.87 5.30
C ILE A 143 -6.88 -30.36 5.06
N LYS A 144 -5.85 -31.22 5.16
CA LYS A 144 -6.02 -32.68 5.05
C LYS A 144 -6.95 -33.22 6.13
N ASN A 145 -6.80 -32.73 7.37
CA ASN A 145 -7.62 -33.18 8.48
C ASN A 145 -9.06 -32.64 8.42
N ASN A 146 -9.31 -31.41 7.94
CA ASN A 146 -10.69 -30.89 7.87
C ASN A 146 -11.51 -31.42 6.70
N ASN A 147 -10.87 -31.86 5.61
CA ASN A 147 -11.60 -32.60 4.55
C ASN A 147 -12.04 -33.98 5.03
N ALA A 148 -11.39 -34.54 6.06
CA ALA A 148 -11.83 -35.72 6.79
C ALA A 148 -12.58 -35.24 8.05
N GLY A 149 -13.83 -34.80 7.89
CA GLY A 149 -14.66 -34.24 8.96
C GLY A 149 -14.45 -34.96 10.30
N GLU A 150 -14.13 -34.16 11.32
CA GLU A 150 -13.80 -34.48 12.72
C GLU A 150 -12.34 -34.25 13.12
N ILE A 151 -12.17 -33.17 13.88
CA ILE A 151 -10.91 -32.66 14.43
C ILE A 151 -10.39 -33.66 15.47
N ALA A 152 -9.52 -34.59 15.08
CA ALA A 152 -8.65 -35.30 16.01
C ALA A 152 -7.44 -34.41 16.33
N SER A 153 -7.54 -33.65 17.43
CA SER A 153 -6.56 -32.66 17.89
C SER A 153 -5.24 -33.23 18.44
N SER A 154 -4.81 -34.44 18.07
CA SER A 154 -3.68 -35.09 18.74
C SER A 154 -2.32 -35.06 18.03
N ASN A 155 -2.23 -34.69 16.74
CA ASN A 155 -1.00 -34.96 15.96
C ASN A 155 -0.25 -33.73 15.42
N LEU A 156 -0.68 -32.50 15.72
CA LEU A 156 0.10 -31.31 15.36
C LEU A 156 1.34 -31.23 16.25
N LYS A 157 2.52 -31.57 15.71
CA LYS A 157 3.81 -31.40 16.41
C LYS A 157 4.06 -29.90 16.60
N GLN A 158 3.67 -29.42 17.79
CA GLN A 158 3.69 -28.01 18.18
C GLN A 158 5.11 -27.42 18.15
N PRO A 159 5.28 -26.16 17.71
CA PRO A 159 6.38 -25.35 18.20
C PRO A 159 6.18 -25.18 19.71
N LYS A 160 7.16 -25.67 20.49
CA LYS A 160 7.19 -25.53 21.94
C LYS A 160 7.01 -24.05 22.30
N ASN A 161 5.93 -23.77 23.02
CA ASN A 161 5.52 -22.52 23.67
C ASN A 161 4.21 -21.93 23.12
N ASP A 162 3.19 -22.10 23.97
CA ASP A 162 1.94 -21.37 24.08
C ASP A 162 0.75 -21.89 23.27
N GLU A 163 -0.19 -22.55 23.96
CA GLU A 163 -1.56 -22.84 23.49
C GLU A 163 -2.23 -21.61 22.85
N TYR A 164 -1.84 -20.41 23.28
CA TYR A 164 -2.24 -19.15 22.68
C TYR A 164 -1.89 -19.13 21.18
N ASN A 165 -0.65 -19.45 20.81
CA ASN A 165 -0.25 -19.45 19.39
C ASN A 165 -1.05 -20.45 18.57
N GLU A 166 -1.37 -21.63 19.12
CA GLU A 166 -2.18 -22.64 18.42
C GLU A 166 -3.60 -22.14 18.13
N LYS A 167 -4.28 -21.53 19.11
CA LYS A 167 -5.63 -20.99 18.92
C LYS A 167 -5.65 -19.89 17.86
N TYR A 168 -4.72 -18.94 17.93
CA TYR A 168 -4.59 -17.87 16.93
C TYR A 168 -4.22 -18.43 15.56
N PHE A 169 -3.41 -19.48 15.51
CA PHE A 169 -3.03 -20.15 14.27
C PHE A 169 -4.21 -20.86 13.61
N LYS A 170 -5.01 -21.64 14.36
CA LYS A 170 -6.24 -22.28 13.85
C LYS A 170 -7.22 -21.26 13.31
N ILE A 171 -7.45 -20.17 14.04
CA ILE A 171 -8.29 -19.05 13.57
C ILE A 171 -7.75 -18.50 12.26
N ARG A 172 -6.43 -18.30 12.12
CA ARG A 172 -5.82 -17.81 10.87
C ARG A 172 -6.03 -18.76 9.69
N ILE A 173 -5.86 -20.07 9.88
CA ILE A 173 -6.12 -21.05 8.81
C ILE A 173 -7.61 -21.06 8.43
N GLU A 174 -8.50 -21.04 9.42
CA GLU A 174 -9.93 -21.02 9.16
C GLU A 174 -10.34 -19.77 8.35
N LYS A 175 -9.79 -18.60 8.70
CA LYS A 175 -9.95 -17.36 7.93
C LYS A 175 -9.48 -17.53 6.48
N TYR A 176 -8.32 -18.14 6.28
CA TYR A 176 -7.81 -18.40 4.93
C TYR A 176 -8.74 -19.31 4.13
N CYS A 177 -9.14 -20.46 4.69
CA CYS A 177 -9.97 -21.42 3.98
C CYS A 177 -11.36 -20.88 3.65
N LYS A 178 -11.96 -20.10 4.56
CA LYS A 178 -13.31 -19.56 4.37
C LYS A 178 -13.35 -18.31 3.50
N CYS A 179 -12.38 -17.41 3.66
CA CYS A 179 -12.42 -16.10 3.02
C CYS A 179 -11.44 -16.00 1.86
N SER A 180 -10.15 -16.29 2.05
CA SER A 180 -9.14 -16.05 1.00
C SER A 180 -9.15 -17.09 -0.12
N LEU A 181 -9.38 -18.37 0.21
CA LEU A 181 -9.27 -19.48 -0.72
C LEU A 181 -10.24 -19.38 -1.91
N PRO A 182 -11.54 -19.03 -1.74
CA PRO A 182 -12.45 -18.84 -2.87
C PRO A 182 -11.98 -17.78 -3.88
N PHE A 183 -11.37 -16.69 -3.42
CA PHE A 183 -10.78 -15.69 -4.33
C PHE A 183 -9.56 -16.25 -5.04
N ILE A 184 -8.67 -16.95 -4.31
CA ILE A 184 -7.48 -17.59 -4.90
C ILE A 184 -7.88 -18.56 -6.01
N GLU A 185 -8.85 -19.43 -5.75
CA GLU A 185 -9.36 -20.41 -6.73
C GLU A 185 -9.90 -19.74 -8.00
N TYR A 186 -10.58 -18.60 -7.86
CA TYR A 186 -11.06 -17.82 -9.01
C TYR A 186 -9.92 -17.35 -9.92
N PHE A 187 -8.85 -16.78 -9.35
CA PHE A 187 -7.69 -16.32 -10.14
C PHE A 187 -6.81 -17.48 -10.62
N GLU A 188 -6.78 -18.61 -9.90
CA GLU A 188 -6.09 -19.82 -10.33
C GLU A 188 -6.71 -20.42 -11.59
N LYS A 189 -8.05 -20.49 -11.67
CA LYS A 189 -8.76 -20.98 -12.88
C LYS A 189 -8.38 -20.23 -14.16
N SER A 190 -8.02 -18.95 -14.02
CA SER A 190 -7.63 -18.08 -15.14
C SER A 190 -6.11 -17.88 -15.28
N ASN A 191 -5.28 -18.59 -14.49
CA ASN A 191 -3.82 -18.42 -14.46
C ASN A 191 -3.35 -16.99 -14.17
N ARG A 192 -4.15 -16.20 -13.46
CA ARG A 192 -3.87 -14.81 -13.11
C ARG A 192 -3.43 -14.67 -11.67
N ILE A 193 -2.63 -15.60 -11.16
CA ILE A 193 -2.13 -15.59 -9.78
C ILE A 193 -0.61 -15.46 -9.72
N VAL A 194 -0.13 -14.45 -9.02
CA VAL A 194 1.29 -14.25 -8.68
C VAL A 194 1.51 -14.80 -7.28
N ARG A 195 2.24 -15.91 -7.18
CA ARG A 195 2.57 -16.51 -5.87
C ARG A 195 3.89 -15.98 -5.35
N LEU A 196 3.88 -15.50 -4.12
CA LEU A 196 5.05 -14.97 -3.43
C LEU A 196 5.29 -15.79 -2.16
N ASN A 197 6.32 -16.62 -2.18
CA ASN A 197 6.73 -17.40 -1.03
C ASN A 197 7.75 -16.60 -0.23
N ILE A 198 7.45 -16.35 1.05
CA ILE A 198 8.26 -15.58 1.99
C ILE A 198 8.60 -16.50 3.16
N CYS A 199 9.84 -16.50 3.65
CA CYS A 199 10.16 -17.06 4.96
C CYS A 199 10.39 -15.93 5.97
N SER A 200 10.31 -16.23 7.25
CA SER A 200 10.56 -15.28 8.35
C SER A 200 11.91 -14.57 8.23
N LEU A 201 12.90 -15.22 7.63
CA LEU A 201 14.25 -14.69 7.37
C LEU A 201 14.35 -13.82 6.10
N THR A 202 13.38 -13.89 5.18
CA THR A 202 13.43 -13.07 3.95
C THR A 202 13.34 -11.60 4.33
N THR A 203 14.22 -10.76 3.82
CA THR A 203 14.19 -9.32 4.11
C THR A 203 13.11 -8.62 3.28
N THR A 204 12.55 -7.52 3.80
CA THR A 204 11.58 -6.70 3.03
C THR A 204 12.17 -6.24 1.70
N ARG A 205 13.45 -5.88 1.68
CA ARG A 205 14.16 -5.46 0.47
C ARG A 205 14.13 -6.55 -0.61
N GLU A 206 14.43 -7.79 -0.27
CA GLU A 206 14.41 -8.91 -1.23
C GLU A 206 13.00 -9.16 -1.79
N ILE A 207 11.99 -9.12 -0.93
CA ILE A 207 10.58 -9.27 -1.32
C ILE A 207 10.21 -8.20 -2.36
N ILE A 208 10.52 -6.94 -2.06
CA ILE A 208 10.21 -5.80 -2.94
C ILE A 208 11.00 -5.86 -4.24
N GLU A 209 12.28 -6.23 -4.23
CA GLU A 209 13.06 -6.38 -5.47
C GLU A 209 12.53 -7.50 -6.38
N ASN A 210 12.08 -8.62 -5.80
CA ASN A 210 11.43 -9.69 -6.56
C ASN A 210 10.10 -9.24 -7.15
N LEU A 211 9.26 -8.56 -6.35
CA LEU A 211 8.00 -8.01 -6.83
C LEU A 211 8.22 -6.97 -7.92
N LYS A 212 9.22 -6.08 -7.78
CA LYS A 212 9.59 -5.12 -8.83
C LYS A 212 9.85 -5.81 -10.16
N LYS A 213 10.61 -6.90 -10.19
CA LYS A 213 10.90 -7.67 -11.40
C LYS A 213 9.63 -8.26 -12.02
N ILE A 214 8.77 -8.85 -11.18
CA ILE A 214 7.49 -9.43 -11.61
C ILE A 214 6.60 -8.35 -12.24
N PHE A 215 6.39 -7.23 -11.56
CA PHE A 215 5.51 -6.17 -12.04
C PHE A 215 6.03 -5.50 -13.32
N VAL A 216 7.34 -5.31 -13.45
CA VAL A 216 7.94 -4.85 -14.71
C VAL A 216 7.73 -5.87 -15.83
N SER A 217 7.88 -7.17 -15.56
CA SER A 217 7.62 -8.22 -16.57
C SER A 217 6.17 -8.30 -17.02
N ILE A 218 5.22 -7.91 -16.16
CA ILE A 218 3.78 -7.81 -16.47
C ILE A 218 3.48 -6.51 -17.27
N GLY A 219 4.45 -5.60 -17.41
CA GLY A 219 4.32 -4.38 -18.20
C GLY A 219 4.07 -3.12 -17.38
N PHE A 220 4.17 -3.18 -16.04
CA PHE A 220 4.13 -1.96 -15.22
C PHE A 220 5.45 -1.20 -15.32
N SER A 221 5.37 0.07 -15.68
CA SER A 221 6.48 1.00 -15.51
C SER A 221 6.62 1.35 -14.03
N LYS A 222 7.85 1.22 -13.51
CA LYS A 222 8.19 1.80 -12.22
C LYS A 222 7.92 3.30 -12.27
N CYS A 223 7.37 3.84 -11.20
CA CYS A 223 7.55 5.25 -10.91
C CYS A 223 9.05 5.49 -10.90
N LYS A 224 9.51 6.39 -11.77
CA LYS A 224 10.77 7.03 -11.49
C LYS A 224 10.59 7.60 -10.09
N ASN A 225 11.44 7.20 -9.15
CA ASN A 225 11.52 7.87 -7.86
C ASN A 225 12.01 9.28 -8.17
N ASP A 226 11.12 10.13 -8.64
CA ASP A 226 11.33 11.55 -8.82
C ASP A 226 11.26 12.19 -7.43
N THR A 227 11.90 11.59 -6.43
CA THR A 227 12.19 12.25 -5.17
C THR A 227 13.16 13.34 -5.54
N LYS A 228 12.61 14.51 -5.85
CA LYS A 228 13.40 15.61 -6.34
C LYS A 228 14.10 16.27 -5.15
N THR A 229 15.41 16.10 -5.02
CA THR A 229 16.18 16.79 -3.97
C THR A 229 16.42 18.21 -4.44
N ILE A 230 15.85 19.19 -3.74
CA ILE A 230 16.04 20.61 -4.07
C ILE A 230 16.91 21.23 -2.99
N LEU A 231 18.11 21.67 -3.38
CA LEU A 231 19.03 22.42 -2.52
C LEU A 231 18.91 23.90 -2.87
N PHE A 232 18.74 24.76 -1.88
CA PHE A 232 18.70 26.22 -2.07
C PHE A 232 20.01 26.84 -1.58
N ALA A 233 20.58 27.73 -2.38
CA ALA A 233 21.76 28.52 -2.04
C ALA A 233 21.54 29.99 -2.44
N TYR A 234 22.10 30.94 -1.69
CA TYR A 234 22.04 32.34 -2.09
C TYR A 234 22.92 32.61 -3.30
N ASP A 235 24.13 32.04 -3.29
CA ASP A 235 25.15 32.18 -4.32
C ASP A 235 26.03 30.92 -4.40
N GLU A 236 26.94 30.88 -5.37
CA GLU A 236 27.89 29.78 -5.53
C GLU A 236 28.95 29.73 -4.41
N LEU A 237 29.20 30.86 -3.72
CA LEU A 237 30.24 30.95 -2.68
C LEU A 237 29.87 30.14 -1.43
N GLN A 238 28.57 29.99 -1.14
CA GLN A 238 28.09 29.15 -0.04
C GLN A 238 28.39 27.65 -0.20
N LEU A 239 28.74 27.22 -1.41
CA LEU A 239 28.89 25.81 -1.76
C LEU A 239 30.35 25.41 -2.01
N VAL A 240 31.31 26.33 -1.87
CA VAL A 240 32.72 26.11 -2.18
C VAL A 240 33.31 24.95 -1.36
N ASP A 241 32.88 24.81 -0.11
CA ASP A 241 33.37 23.76 0.80
C ASP A 241 32.52 22.48 0.77
N ILE A 242 31.55 22.37 -0.15
CA ILE A 242 30.63 21.24 -0.24
C ILE A 242 30.81 20.54 -1.58
N ASP A 243 31.31 19.30 -1.55
CA ASP A 243 31.38 18.49 -2.76
C ASP A 243 29.99 18.01 -3.19
N LEU A 244 29.38 18.76 -4.11
CA LEU A 244 28.09 18.45 -4.71
C LEU A 244 28.20 17.61 -5.99
N THR A 245 29.43 17.34 -6.46
CA THR A 245 29.70 16.61 -7.72
C THR A 245 29.04 15.23 -7.77
N PRO A 246 29.08 14.40 -6.70
CA PRO A 246 28.48 13.06 -6.71
C PRO A 246 26.97 13.08 -6.93
N TYR A 247 26.30 14.16 -6.52
CA TYR A 247 24.85 14.28 -6.53
C TYR A 247 24.29 14.78 -7.87
N LYS A 248 25.14 15.27 -8.78
CA LYS A 248 24.77 15.70 -10.14
C LYS A 248 23.60 16.68 -10.17
N PHE A 249 23.63 17.69 -9.31
CA PHE A 249 22.61 18.73 -9.26
C PHE A 249 22.51 19.51 -10.58
N GLU A 250 21.29 19.72 -11.04
CA GLU A 250 20.95 20.62 -12.14
C GLU A 250 20.79 22.05 -11.59
N ARG A 251 21.57 22.99 -12.11
CA ARG A 251 21.58 24.38 -11.62
C ARG A 251 20.38 25.15 -12.18
N ILE A 252 19.64 25.82 -11.31
CA ILE A 252 18.54 26.72 -11.64
C ILE A 252 18.83 28.06 -10.97
N TYR A 253 18.81 29.16 -11.72
CA TYR A 253 18.81 30.49 -11.14
C TYR A 253 17.37 30.95 -10.99
N LEU A 254 16.98 31.34 -9.78
CA LEU A 254 15.59 31.72 -9.51
C LEU A 254 15.15 32.91 -10.37
N ASN A 255 16.07 33.83 -10.66
CA ASN A 255 15.84 35.00 -11.51
C ASN A 255 15.51 34.65 -12.97
N ASP A 256 15.92 33.46 -13.44
CA ASP A 256 15.60 32.99 -14.80
C ASP A 256 14.18 32.41 -14.87
N VAL A 257 13.61 32.03 -13.73
CA VAL A 257 12.29 31.39 -13.62
C VAL A 257 11.22 32.37 -13.16
N VAL A 258 11.61 33.34 -12.34
CA VAL A 258 10.72 34.29 -11.70
C VAL A 258 11.22 35.69 -12.01
N ASN A 259 10.44 36.45 -12.76
CA ASN A 259 10.70 37.87 -12.97
C ASN A 259 10.74 38.60 -11.61
N ASN A 260 11.66 39.56 -11.47
CA ASN A 260 11.97 40.32 -10.24
C ASN A 260 10.81 41.14 -9.62
N ASP A 261 9.58 40.92 -10.06
CA ASP A 261 8.40 41.58 -9.53
C ASP A 261 8.16 41.22 -8.06
N THR A 262 7.43 42.13 -7.41
CA THR A 262 6.94 42.18 -6.02
C THR A 262 6.05 40.99 -5.61
N ASN A 263 6.18 39.85 -6.28
CA ASN A 263 5.43 38.64 -6.05
C ASN A 263 5.83 38.00 -4.71
N SER A 264 4.83 37.50 -3.99
CA SER A 264 5.04 36.79 -2.73
C SER A 264 5.94 35.56 -2.89
N LEU A 265 6.70 35.20 -1.84
CA LEU A 265 7.54 33.99 -1.82
C LEU A 265 6.75 32.74 -2.25
N ALA A 266 5.51 32.60 -1.81
CA ALA A 266 4.64 31.48 -2.17
C ALA A 266 4.39 31.40 -3.68
N PHE A 267 4.22 32.55 -4.35
CA PHE A 267 4.08 32.59 -5.81
C PHE A 267 5.39 32.22 -6.52
N LYS A 268 6.53 32.73 -6.03
CA LYS A 268 7.87 32.39 -6.56
C LYS A 268 8.16 30.89 -6.45
N LEU A 269 7.86 30.29 -5.29
CA LEU A 269 7.99 28.85 -5.06
C LEU A 269 7.05 28.02 -5.95
N ASN A 270 5.83 28.52 -6.20
CA ASN A 270 4.91 27.85 -7.12
C ASN A 270 5.40 27.87 -8.57
N LEU A 271 5.96 28.99 -9.03
CA LEU A 271 6.58 29.08 -10.36
C LEU A 271 7.80 28.16 -10.48
N LEU A 272 8.67 28.16 -9.48
CA LEU A 272 9.82 27.25 -9.41
C LEU A 272 9.36 25.78 -9.46
N ARG A 273 8.34 25.41 -8.68
CA ARG A 273 7.77 24.05 -8.70
C ARG A 273 7.25 23.68 -10.08
N LYS A 274 6.54 24.59 -10.76
CA LYS A 274 6.07 24.37 -12.14
C LYS A 274 7.24 24.18 -13.10
N HIS A 275 8.27 25.02 -13.00
CA HIS A 275 9.46 24.93 -13.83
C HIS A 275 10.19 23.60 -13.66
N ILE A 276 10.48 23.20 -12.41
CA ILE A 276 11.11 21.90 -12.08
C ILE A 276 10.27 20.72 -12.57
N ASN A 277 8.95 20.83 -12.59
CA ASN A 277 8.08 19.77 -13.11
C ASN A 277 8.02 19.72 -14.64
N MET A 278 8.28 20.84 -15.33
CA MET A 278 8.39 20.87 -16.79
C MET A 278 9.76 20.41 -17.30
N LEU A 279 10.80 20.49 -16.47
CA LEU A 279 12.09 19.88 -16.77
C LEU A 279 11.91 18.36 -16.74
N VAL A 280 11.64 17.78 -17.92
CA VAL A 280 11.59 16.33 -18.15
C VAL A 280 13.03 15.79 -18.18
N THR A 281 13.80 16.05 -17.12
CA THR A 281 15.16 15.53 -16.99
C THR A 281 15.11 14.23 -16.19
N GLU A 282 15.94 13.25 -16.54
CA GLU A 282 16.15 12.04 -15.72
C GLU A 282 16.78 12.36 -14.34
N ARG A 283 17.12 13.63 -14.12
CA ARG A 283 17.82 14.13 -12.94
C ARG A 283 16.80 14.48 -11.87
N SER A 284 17.00 13.88 -10.70
CA SER A 284 16.19 14.13 -9.52
C SER A 284 16.72 15.27 -8.66
N ASN A 285 17.91 15.82 -8.91
CA ASN A 285 18.52 16.76 -7.97
C ASN A 285 18.65 18.16 -8.60
N PHE A 286 18.07 19.17 -7.96
CA PHE A 286 18.07 20.57 -8.42
C PHE A 286 18.76 21.48 -7.39
N LEU A 287 19.67 22.33 -7.86
CA LEU A 287 20.33 23.34 -7.06
C LEU A 287 19.83 24.71 -7.49
N VAL A 288 19.08 25.36 -6.61
CA VAL A 288 18.39 26.62 -6.88
C VAL A 288 19.15 27.77 -6.24
N PHE A 289 19.69 28.65 -7.08
CA PHE A 289 20.33 29.88 -6.65
C PHE A 289 19.28 30.99 -6.50
N LEU A 290 19.12 31.46 -5.27
CA LEU A 290 18.16 32.49 -4.91
C LEU A 290 18.60 33.87 -5.42
N GLY A 291 19.90 34.12 -5.51
CA GLY A 291 20.45 35.43 -5.84
C GLY A 291 20.11 36.47 -4.76
N ASP A 292 20.14 37.75 -5.16
CA ASP A 292 19.78 38.86 -4.28
C ASP A 292 18.24 38.98 -4.19
N ILE A 293 17.60 38.04 -3.46
CA ILE A 293 16.20 38.20 -3.06
C ILE A 293 16.21 39.34 -2.04
N GLY A 294 16.03 40.56 -2.54
CA GLY A 294 16.19 41.84 -1.85
C GLY A 294 15.28 42.11 -0.64
N ASP A 295 14.92 41.10 0.16
CA ASP A 295 14.13 41.27 1.37
C ASP A 295 14.43 40.28 2.51
N VAL A 296 15.35 39.32 2.36
CA VAL A 296 15.65 38.35 3.45
C VAL A 296 16.90 38.73 4.26
N SER A 297 17.77 39.60 3.73
CA SER A 297 19.05 39.93 4.36
C SER A 297 18.98 40.88 5.57
N ASN A 298 17.83 41.50 5.86
CA ASN A 298 17.74 42.46 6.97
C ASN A 298 17.41 41.88 8.35
N LYS A 299 17.35 40.55 8.55
CA LYS A 299 17.15 39.98 9.90
C LYS A 299 18.08 38.85 10.34
N ALA A 300 18.89 38.27 9.46
CA ALA A 300 19.85 37.25 9.86
C ALA A 300 21.26 37.86 9.92
N THR A 301 21.47 38.72 10.91
CA THR A 301 22.81 39.06 11.40
C THR A 301 23.60 37.77 11.51
N ARG A 302 24.72 37.72 10.79
CA ARG A 302 25.65 36.59 10.66
C ARG A 302 26.14 36.14 12.04
N THR A 303 25.35 35.33 12.74
CA THR A 303 25.82 34.62 13.93
C THR A 303 26.60 33.41 13.46
N ARG A 304 27.85 33.66 13.01
CA ARG A 304 28.88 32.62 12.96
C ARG A 304 29.14 32.21 14.40
N ALA A 305 28.44 31.18 14.86
CA ALA A 305 28.81 30.46 16.06
C ALA A 305 30.19 29.84 15.81
N ARG A 306 31.21 30.47 16.40
CA ARG A 306 32.52 29.86 16.63
C ARG A 306 32.29 28.57 17.42
N ILE A 307 32.68 27.45 16.83
CA ILE A 307 32.96 26.23 17.57
C ILE A 307 34.42 26.36 17.96
N ASP A 308 34.67 26.79 19.20
CA ASP A 308 35.98 26.70 19.82
C ASP A 308 36.21 25.23 20.21
N THR A 309 37.31 24.67 19.69
CA THR A 309 38.08 23.47 20.10
C THR A 309 37.35 22.32 20.80
#